data_AF-A0A6P4E8W7-F1
#
_entry.id   AF-A0A6P4E8W7-F1
#
_cell.length_a   1.000
_cell.length_b   1.000
_cell.length_c   1.000
_cell.angle_alpha   90.00
_cell.angle_beta   90.00
_cell.angle_gamma   90.00
#
_symmetry.space_group_name_H-M   'P 1'
#
loop_
_entity.id
_entity.type
_entity.pdbx_description
1 polymer ?
#
loop_
_entity_poly.entity_id
_entity_poly.type
_entity_poly.pdbx_seq_one_letter_code
_entity_poly.pdbx_strand_id
1 'polypeptide(L)'
;MQSTIIFALLSCAIGAALAHPMPEDLTMKPTPPPQYPLNLQGGGGGERGDGFGFNVKGQQNIWTSDNGRHEIDLTGRYGQHLGGPYGNSPPSYDFGGIYRFRF
;
A
#
# COMPACT_ATOMS: atom_id res chain seq x y z
N MET A 1 -57.68 17.09 -20.32
CA MET A 1 -56.69 17.83 -19.51
C MET A 1 -56.10 16.99 -18.37
N GLN A 2 -56.84 16.06 -17.76
CA GLN A 2 -56.34 15.22 -16.66
C GLN A 2 -55.38 14.10 -17.13
N SER A 3 -55.63 13.49 -18.29
CA SER A 3 -54.81 12.40 -18.85
C SER A 3 -53.39 12.85 -19.22
N THR A 4 -53.24 14.05 -19.77
CA THR A 4 -51.94 14.64 -20.12
C THR A 4 -51.04 14.88 -18.91
N ILE A 5 -51.63 15.23 -17.77
CA ILE A 5 -50.90 15.41 -16.50
C ILE A 5 -50.41 14.06 -15.97
N ILE A 6 -51.23 13.02 -16.06
CA ILE A 6 -50.86 11.66 -15.64
C ILE A 6 -49.70 11.14 -16.50
N PHE A 7 -49.76 11.31 -17.82
CA PHE A 7 -48.66 10.89 -18.71
C PHE A 7 -47.37 11.67 -18.46
N ALA A 8 -47.45 12.97 -18.22
CA ALA A 8 -46.28 13.78 -17.88
C ALA A 8 -45.62 13.30 -16.57
N LEU A 9 -46.41 13.08 -15.52
CA LEU A 9 -45.91 12.58 -14.24
C LEU A 9 -45.29 11.18 -14.36
N LEU A 10 -45.89 10.30 -15.15
CA LEU A 10 -45.36 8.96 -15.40
C LEU A 10 -43.99 9.02 -16.11
N SER A 11 -43.87 9.89 -17.11
CA SER A 11 -42.61 10.08 -17.84
C SER A 11 -41.49 10.65 -16.96
N CYS A 12 -41.82 11.59 -16.07
CA CYS A 12 -40.86 12.12 -15.10
C CYS A 12 -40.43 11.06 -14.08
N ALA A 13 -41.35 10.22 -13.60
CA ALA A 13 -41.05 9.15 -12.66
C ALA A 13 -40.11 8.09 -13.28
N ILE A 14 -40.34 7.71 -14.54
CA ILE A 14 -39.48 6.77 -15.26
C ILE A 14 -38.10 7.37 -15.54
N GLY A 15 -38.03 8.65 -15.92
CA GLY A 15 -36.76 9.36 -16.12
C GLY A 15 -35.92 9.42 -14.84
N ALA A 16 -36.54 9.74 -13.70
CA ALA A 16 -35.87 9.74 -12.40
C ALA A 16 -35.42 8.34 -11.97
N ALA A 17 -36.24 7.32 -12.24
CA ALA A 17 -35.91 5.94 -11.94
C ALA A 17 -34.81 5.37 -12.84
N LEU A 18 -34.64 5.85 -14.08
CA LEU A 18 -33.56 5.40 -14.97
C LEU A 18 -32.27 6.23 -14.83
N ALA A 19 -32.37 7.43 -14.28
CA ALA A 19 -31.23 8.30 -13.99
C ALA A 19 -30.55 7.99 -12.64
N HIS A 20 -30.95 6.94 -11.93
CA HIS A 20 -30.17 6.47 -10.80
C HIS A 20 -28.76 6.11 -11.31
N PRO A 21 -27.69 6.69 -10.72
CA PRO A 21 -26.35 6.26 -11.05
C PRO A 21 -26.28 4.76 -10.77
N MET A 22 -25.80 4.00 -11.76
CA MET A 22 -25.54 2.58 -11.60
C MET A 22 -24.71 2.41 -10.32
N PRO A 23 -25.01 1.42 -9.47
CA PRO A 23 -24.20 1.19 -8.29
C PRO A 23 -22.77 1.02 -8.76
N GLU A 24 -21.92 1.97 -8.35
CA GLU A 24 -20.49 1.89 -8.57
C GLU A 24 -20.06 0.51 -8.10
N ASP A 25 -19.33 -0.21 -8.94
CA ASP A 25 -18.77 -1.49 -8.58
C ASP A 25 -17.77 -1.25 -7.44
N LEU A 26 -18.27 -1.31 -6.20
CA LEU A 26 -17.50 -1.15 -4.97
C LEU A 26 -16.54 -2.32 -4.73
N THR A 27 -16.44 -3.25 -5.69
CA THR A 27 -15.42 -4.30 -5.64
C THR A 27 -14.06 -3.69 -5.96
N MET A 28 -13.39 -3.26 -4.88
CA MET A 28 -11.98 -2.91 -4.91
C MET A 28 -11.22 -4.09 -5.52
N LYS A 29 -10.55 -3.88 -6.66
CA LYS A 29 -9.69 -4.91 -7.25
C LYS A 29 -8.68 -5.35 -6.19
N PRO A 30 -8.40 -6.66 -6.05
CA PRO A 30 -7.47 -7.14 -5.04
C PRO A 30 -6.13 -6.41 -5.16
N THR A 31 -5.70 -5.76 -4.09
CA THR A 31 -4.34 -5.22 -3.98
C THR A 31 -3.38 -6.35 -4.33
N PRO A 32 -2.38 -6.13 -5.21
CA PRO A 32 -1.42 -7.16 -5.56
C PRO A 32 -0.84 -7.78 -4.27
N PRO A 33 -0.67 -9.12 -4.24
CA PRO A 33 -0.24 -9.81 -3.04
C PRO A 33 1.09 -9.20 -2.57
N PRO A 34 1.21 -8.83 -1.28
CA PRO A 34 2.41 -8.21 -0.76
C PRO A 34 3.59 -9.15 -1.00
N GLN A 35 4.54 -8.71 -1.80
CA GLN A 35 5.84 -9.36 -1.85
C GLN A 35 6.60 -8.91 -0.61
N TYR A 36 6.96 -9.85 0.25
CA TYR A 36 7.82 -9.62 1.41
C TYR A 36 9.24 -10.03 1.03
N PRO A 37 10.04 -9.17 0.36
CA PRO A 37 11.46 -9.44 0.21
C PRO A 37 12.10 -9.22 1.58
N LEU A 38 12.00 -10.23 2.45
CA LEU A 38 12.69 -10.28 3.72
C LEU A 38 14.19 -10.43 3.41
N ASN A 39 14.86 -9.30 3.26
CA ASN A 39 16.30 -9.29 3.12
C ASN A 39 16.89 -9.28 4.53
N LEU A 40 17.15 -10.47 5.05
CA LEU A 40 17.96 -10.68 6.24
C LEU A 40 19.43 -10.62 5.82
N GLN A 41 20.09 -9.51 6.12
CA GLN A 41 21.53 -9.37 5.97
C GLN A 41 22.15 -9.52 7.35
N GLY A 42 22.71 -10.70 7.61
CA GLY A 42 23.57 -10.96 8.76
C GLY A 42 25.01 -10.65 8.39
N GLY A 43 25.63 -9.71 9.11
CA GLY A 43 27.04 -9.35 8.97
C GLY A 43 27.74 -9.59 10.30
N GLY A 44 28.48 -10.69 10.41
CA GLY A 44 29.37 -10.98 11.54
C GLY A 44 30.81 -10.83 11.08
N GLY A 45 31.55 -9.93 11.74
CA GLY A 45 32.88 -9.45 11.34
C GLY A 45 33.91 -10.57 11.16
N GLY A 46 34.78 -10.35 10.17
CA GLY A 46 35.87 -11.26 9.81
C GLY A 46 36.96 -11.39 10.88
N GLU A 47 36.90 -10.62 11.98
CA GLU A 47 37.88 -10.66 13.06
C GLU A 47 37.26 -10.98 14.43
N ARG A 48 38.03 -11.75 15.22
CA ARG A 48 37.64 -12.24 16.55
C ARG A 48 37.51 -11.06 17.52
N GLY A 49 36.31 -10.51 17.65
CA GLY A 49 36.03 -9.37 18.51
C GLY A 49 35.03 -8.37 17.94
N ASP A 50 34.72 -8.44 16.64
CA ASP A 50 33.94 -7.42 15.90
C ASP A 50 32.43 -7.41 16.14
N GLY A 51 31.91 -8.25 17.03
CA GLY A 51 30.46 -8.28 17.32
C GLY A 51 29.61 -8.90 16.19
N PHE A 52 28.31 -8.91 16.43
CA PHE A 52 27.30 -9.51 15.57
C PHE A 52 26.31 -8.45 15.10
N GLY A 53 26.25 -8.22 13.78
CA GLY A 53 25.27 -7.33 13.16
C GLY A 53 24.15 -8.10 12.46
N PHE A 54 22.92 -7.66 12.65
CA PHE A 54 21.79 -8.10 11.82
C PHE A 54 21.01 -6.89 11.29
N ASN A 55 20.54 -7.01 10.05
CA ASN A 55 19.68 -6.04 9.40
C ASN A 55 18.46 -6.74 8.80
N VAL A 56 17.29 -6.16 9.03
CA VAL A 56 16.00 -6.56 8.48
C VAL A 56 15.46 -5.40 7.66
N LYS A 57 15.23 -5.63 6.37
CA LYS A 57 14.58 -4.68 5.46
C LYS A 57 13.30 -5.30 4.90
N GLY A 58 12.24 -4.50 4.83
CA GLY A 58 10.97 -4.83 4.17
C GLY A 58 10.42 -3.67 3.34
N GLN A 59 9.66 -4.01 2.31
CA GLN A 59 8.87 -3.09 1.50
C GLN A 59 7.50 -3.73 1.25
N GLN A 60 6.43 -2.94 1.34
CA GLN A 60 5.06 -3.40 1.18
C GLN A 60 4.24 -2.36 0.43
N ASN A 61 3.60 -2.78 -0.67
CA ASN A 61 2.57 -1.98 -1.33
C ASN A 61 1.33 -1.92 -0.44
N ILE A 62 0.92 -0.70 -0.09
CA ILE A 62 -0.27 -0.46 0.76
C ILE A 62 -1.48 -0.01 -0.06
N TRP A 63 -1.27 0.51 -1.27
CA TRP A 63 -2.34 1.00 -2.11
C TRP A 63 -1.93 1.04 -3.58
N THR A 64 -2.86 0.65 -4.44
CA THR A 64 -2.73 0.76 -5.90
C THR A 64 -4.04 1.31 -6.45
N SER A 65 -3.98 2.30 -7.33
CA SER A 65 -5.15 2.85 -8.02
C SER A 65 -5.79 1.87 -9.00
N ASP A 66 -7.07 2.05 -9.30
CA ASP A 66 -7.86 1.17 -10.17
C ASP A 66 -7.35 1.07 -11.62
N ASN A 67 -6.68 2.12 -12.08
CA ASN A 67 -6.05 2.19 -13.41
C ASN A 67 -4.61 1.65 -13.41
N GLY A 68 -4.08 1.21 -12.26
CA GLY A 68 -2.72 0.71 -12.10
C GLY A 68 -1.61 1.77 -12.29
N ARG A 69 -1.96 3.04 -12.44
CA ARG A 69 -1.01 4.13 -12.72
C ARG A 69 -0.42 4.73 -11.46
N HIS A 70 -1.08 4.60 -10.32
CA HIS A 70 -0.63 5.12 -9.05
C HIS A 70 -0.45 3.97 -8.06
N GLU A 71 0.64 4.02 -7.32
CA GLU A 71 1.01 3.01 -6.36
C GLU A 71 1.72 3.66 -5.19
N ILE A 72 1.41 3.21 -3.97
CA ILE A 72 2.03 3.67 -2.74
C ILE A 72 2.63 2.46 -2.03
N ASP A 73 3.94 2.49 -1.88
CA ASP A 73 4.68 1.51 -1.09
C ASP A 73 5.14 2.11 0.22
N LEU A 74 5.09 1.31 1.27
CA LEU A 74 5.69 1.56 2.57
C LEU A 74 6.98 0.75 2.67
N THR A 75 8.04 1.36 3.18
CA THR A 75 9.34 0.74 3.40
C THR A 75 9.75 0.88 4.86
N GLY A 76 10.43 -0.15 5.36
CA GLY A 76 10.95 -0.20 6.72
C GLY A 76 12.28 -0.94 6.77
N ARG A 77 13.19 -0.45 7.61
CA ARG A 77 14.47 -1.09 7.92
C ARG A 77 14.72 -1.02 9.41
N TYR A 78 15.25 -2.10 9.95
CA TYR A 78 15.76 -2.18 11.31
C TYR A 78 17.10 -2.90 11.29
N GLY A 79 18.12 -2.32 11.92
CA GLY A 79 19.44 -2.92 12.03
C GLY A 79 20.01 -2.74 13.42
N GLN A 80 20.65 -3.77 13.95
CA GLN A 80 21.25 -3.75 15.27
C GLN A 80 22.60 -4.45 15.24
N HIS A 81 23.55 -3.90 15.99
CA HIS A 81 24.88 -4.46 16.16
C HIS A 81 25.15 -4.69 17.65
N LEU A 82 25.47 -5.94 17.99
CA LEU A 82 25.63 -6.45 19.35
C LEU A 82 27.07 -6.93 19.55
N GLY A 83 27.76 -6.42 20.57
CA GLY A 83 29.17 -6.72 20.81
C GLY A 83 30.12 -5.84 19.97
N GLY A 84 31.43 -6.09 20.11
CA GLY A 84 32.47 -5.22 19.57
C GLY A 84 33.37 -4.63 20.68
N PRO A 85 34.61 -4.22 20.38
CA PRO A 85 35.51 -3.57 21.36
C PRO A 85 34.94 -2.25 21.93
N TYR A 86 33.95 -1.67 21.26
CA TYR A 86 33.25 -0.44 21.68
C TYR A 86 31.85 -0.69 22.27
N GLY A 87 31.49 -1.95 22.51
CA GLY A 87 30.18 -2.33 23.04
C GLY A 87 29.05 -2.30 21.99
N ASN A 88 27.80 -2.37 22.46
CA ASN A 88 26.64 -2.41 21.58
C ASN A 88 26.47 -1.08 20.83
N SER A 89 26.30 -1.14 19.51
CA SER A 89 25.93 0.07 18.76
C SER A 89 24.44 0.35 18.90
N PRO A 90 24.02 1.63 18.90
CA PRO A 90 22.61 1.97 18.91
C PRO A 90 21.89 1.37 17.69
N PRO A 91 20.63 0.91 17.86
CA PRO A 91 19.86 0.38 16.76
C PRO A 91 19.58 1.47 15.71
N SER A 92 19.66 1.08 14.44
CA SER A 92 19.29 1.90 13.29
C SER A 92 17.89 1.53 12.82
N TYR A 93 17.07 2.52 12.53
CA TYR A 93 15.74 2.35 11.97
C TYR A 93 15.52 3.36 10.85
N ASP A 94 14.82 2.93 9.80
CA ASP A 94 14.50 3.75 8.63
C ASP A 94 13.09 3.39 8.18
N PHE A 95 12.26 4.38 7.89
CA PHE A 95 10.90 4.20 7.40
C PHE A 95 10.63 5.24 6.33
N GLY A 96 10.01 4.82 5.23
CA GLY A 96 9.73 5.72 4.11
C GLY A 96 8.55 5.28 3.28
N GLY A 97 7.89 6.24 2.64
CA GLY A 97 6.86 5.99 1.63
C GLY A 97 7.43 6.21 0.23
N ILE A 98 7.16 5.31 -0.70
CA ILE A 98 7.49 5.45 -2.12
C ILE A 98 6.18 5.61 -2.88
N TYR A 99 6.03 6.73 -3.57
CA TYR A 99 4.95 6.92 -4.53
C TYR A 99 5.47 6.61 -5.93
N ARG A 100 4.80 5.72 -6.64
CA ARG A 100 5.16 5.31 -8.00
C ARG A 100 4.03 5.64 -8.96
N PHE A 101 4.38 6.40 -10.01
CA PHE A 101 3.50 6.67 -11.15
C PHE A 101 3.96 5.86 -12.35
N ARG A 102 3.04 5.08 -12.95
CA ARG A 102 3.26 4.30 -14.18
C ARG A 102 2.42 4.93 -15.30
N PHE A 103 3.08 5.36 -16.36
CA PHE A 103 2.49 5.97 -17.56
C PHE A 103 2.06 4.94 -18.58
#